data_AF-A0A0G4HZW2-F1
#
_entry.id   AF-A0A0G4HZW2-F1
#
_cell.length_a   1.000
_cell.length_b   1.000
_cell.length_c   1.000
_cell.angle_alpha   90.00
_cell.angle_beta   90.00
_cell.angle_gamma   90.00
#
_symmetry.space_group_name_H-M   'P 1'
#
loop_
_entity.id
_entity.type
_entity.pdbx_description
1 polymer ?
#
loop_
_entity_poly.entity_id
_entity_poly.type
_entity_poly.pdbx_seq_one_letter_code
_entity_poly.pdbx_strand_id
1 'polypeptide(L)'
;MNQTTIFISFENPPVKRKVYNAVRTHFRRGKSSSSKLNAVTEGRSLESGLPPETERKTSEKGGREGRMDLLQQDSDDLLSYLTKRRVTIRDRTLGITNRLIQVFLVAFIIIWVVILNDGYKKFQLTEGASAVQVSGSVVGQSIGHTRKRVFAADEIVYPPLENGDVFMTTRYETVPQKRGVCEDPARPCTSDKDCLKDGECSKTGLCKEPSWCADGEATVFSLPSSKLKLWVKSAIEFEQLNANQLFQNVGMDEKKKGGAIKKFEEKVSEAVGGNPLFQGGGGGGGEKSKEGEGLLPGVFTVEQLLGMCAPPVLFEEVSLLGAMVEIGIRWECQMGHSCSPTFSARRTDSLLRPDAIGFSFVQVLPDSSDPQKRMKITRTGIRLIFRTFGKGWKFSFTQLVFVLSTALALLSIAPFITDKIMLHLMPEKSKYRPLKEKTSLTTQELDEKARRDLTNLGRGRDEESVRLTAAGDDFDDDG
;
A
#
# COMPACT_ATOMS: atom_id res chain seq x y z
N MET A 1 5.20 -28.26 10.55
CA MET A 1 5.85 -28.50 9.24
C MET A 1 4.94 -27.95 8.15
N ASN A 2 5.52 -27.08 7.31
CA ASN A 2 5.07 -26.48 6.06
C ASN A 2 3.74 -25.69 6.04
N GLN A 3 3.85 -24.36 6.14
CA GLN A 3 2.95 -23.43 5.47
C GLN A 3 3.67 -22.83 4.26
N THR A 4 3.17 -23.16 3.07
CA THR A 4 3.55 -22.59 1.79
C THR A 4 2.77 -21.28 1.61
N THR A 5 3.45 -20.14 1.67
CA THR A 5 2.84 -18.82 1.42
C THR A 5 2.91 -18.51 -0.08
N ILE A 6 1.75 -18.48 -0.72
CA ILE A 6 1.58 -18.07 -2.12
C ILE A 6 1.58 -16.54 -2.18
N PHE A 7 2.59 -15.95 -2.84
CA PHE A 7 2.62 -14.53 -3.21
C PHE A 7 1.78 -14.32 -4.47
N ILE A 8 0.70 -13.53 -4.37
CA ILE A 8 -0.01 -13.00 -5.55
C ILE A 8 0.50 -11.58 -5.78
N SER A 9 1.29 -11.42 -6.85
CA SER A 9 1.75 -10.14 -7.37
C SER A 9 0.60 -9.47 -8.13
N PHE A 10 0.16 -8.30 -7.70
CA PHE A 10 -0.76 -7.46 -8.49
C PHE A 10 0.06 -6.57 -9.42
N GLU A 11 0.08 -6.96 -10.69
CA GLU A 11 0.65 -6.21 -11.80
C GLU A 11 -0.34 -5.09 -12.20
N ASN A 12 0.07 -3.82 -12.04
CA ASN A 12 -0.74 -2.66 -12.42
C ASN A 12 -0.78 -2.52 -13.95
N PRO A 13 -1.97 -2.40 -14.59
CA PRO A 13 -2.05 -2.14 -16.02
C PRO A 13 -1.79 -0.65 -16.37
N PRO A 14 -1.27 -0.35 -17.57
CA PRO A 14 -0.83 0.98 -17.95
C PRO A 14 -1.98 1.93 -18.31
N VAL A 15 -1.93 3.14 -17.75
CA VAL A 15 -2.83 4.27 -18.02
C VAL A 15 -2.56 4.82 -19.43
N LYS A 16 -3.49 4.59 -20.38
CA LYS A 16 -3.45 5.23 -21.71
C LYS A 16 -4.11 6.60 -21.66
N ARG A 17 -3.29 7.66 -21.80
CA ARG A 17 -3.72 9.03 -22.14
C ARG A 17 -4.38 9.03 -23.51
N LYS A 18 -5.63 9.53 -23.62
CA LYS A 18 -6.21 9.97 -24.90
C LYS A 18 -6.51 11.46 -24.83
N VAL A 19 -5.91 12.15 -25.79
CA VAL A 19 -5.99 13.56 -26.15
C VAL A 19 -7.42 13.86 -26.65
N TYR A 20 -8.05 14.93 -26.15
CA TYR A 20 -9.24 15.51 -26.77
C TYR A 20 -8.82 16.74 -27.58
N ASN A 21 -9.22 16.79 -28.85
CA ASN A 21 -9.16 17.98 -29.68
C ASN A 21 -10.43 18.09 -30.55
N ALA A 22 -10.82 19.35 -30.74
CA ALA A 22 -11.66 19.94 -31.80
C ALA A 22 -13.19 19.71 -31.75
N VAL A 23 -13.99 20.78 -31.52
CA VAL A 23 -14.58 21.78 -32.48
C VAL A 23 -16.01 21.34 -32.86
N ARG A 24 -17.05 21.93 -32.25
CA ARG A 24 -17.80 23.16 -32.62
C ARG A 24 -18.51 23.08 -33.98
N THR A 25 -19.84 23.15 -33.90
CA THR A 25 -20.92 23.56 -34.84
C THR A 25 -22.01 22.47 -34.81
N HIS A 26 -23.31 22.69 -34.66
CA HIS A 26 -24.19 23.73 -35.17
C HIS A 26 -25.33 24.02 -34.17
N PHE A 27 -25.66 25.29 -34.00
CA PHE A 27 -26.88 25.78 -33.38
C PHE A 27 -27.83 26.17 -34.53
N ARG A 28 -29.03 25.55 -34.63
CA ARG A 28 -30.12 26.05 -35.48
C ARG A 28 -31.44 26.01 -34.71
N ARG A 29 -32.06 27.20 -34.63
CA ARG A 29 -33.41 27.50 -34.13
C ARG A 29 -34.48 26.81 -34.97
N GLY A 30 -35.63 26.48 -34.36
CA GLY A 30 -36.91 26.47 -35.08
C GLY A 30 -38.03 25.59 -34.55
N LYS A 31 -38.88 26.18 -33.70
CA LYS A 31 -40.37 26.15 -33.70
C LYS A 31 -41.16 24.81 -33.72
N SER A 32 -42.06 24.73 -32.71
CA SER A 32 -43.53 24.63 -32.85
C SER A 32 -44.20 23.27 -33.11
N SER A 33 -44.91 22.82 -32.07
CA SER A 33 -46.34 22.44 -32.05
C SER A 33 -46.84 21.13 -32.66
N SER A 34 -47.57 20.42 -31.80
CA SER A 34 -48.81 19.67 -32.04
C SER A 34 -48.78 18.19 -32.48
N SER A 35 -49.11 17.35 -31.49
CA SER A 35 -50.23 16.38 -31.51
C SER A 35 -50.11 15.02 -32.23
N LYS A 36 -50.74 14.03 -31.56
CA LYS A 36 -51.22 12.69 -31.97
C LYS A 36 -50.23 11.53 -31.72
N LEU A 37 -50.46 10.67 -30.73
CA LEU A 37 -51.41 9.53 -30.60
C LEU A 37 -50.88 8.21 -31.23
N ASN A 38 -50.65 7.24 -30.35
CA ASN A 38 -50.77 5.77 -30.44
C ASN A 38 -49.79 4.87 -31.22
N ALA A 39 -49.23 3.91 -30.47
CA ALA A 39 -49.06 2.44 -30.70
C ALA A 39 -47.71 1.99 -30.08
N VAL A 40 -47.67 1.23 -28.97
CA VAL A 40 -47.69 -0.26 -28.87
C VAL A 40 -46.52 -0.87 -29.70
N THR A 41 -45.52 -1.60 -29.17
CA THR A 41 -45.52 -2.75 -28.22
C THR A 41 -44.12 -3.02 -27.62
N GLU A 42 -44.10 -3.62 -26.41
CA GLU A 42 -43.14 -4.57 -25.79
C GLU A 42 -41.63 -4.21 -25.61
N GLY A 43 -40.98 -4.44 -24.45
CA GLY A 43 -41.42 -5.09 -23.22
C GLY A 43 -40.33 -5.22 -22.14
N ARG A 44 -40.79 -5.73 -20.98
CA ARG A 44 -40.09 -6.37 -19.84
C ARG A 44 -39.20 -5.53 -18.90
N SER A 45 -39.79 -5.19 -17.74
CA SER A 45 -39.12 -5.12 -16.44
C SER A 45 -39.91 -5.96 -15.43
N LEU A 46 -39.21 -6.76 -14.63
CA LEU A 46 -39.76 -7.71 -13.66
C LEU A 46 -40.12 -6.99 -12.34
N GLU A 47 -41.37 -7.17 -11.94
CA GLU A 47 -42.03 -6.61 -10.77
C GLU A 47 -41.64 -7.28 -9.44
N SER A 48 -41.76 -6.51 -8.36
CA SER A 48 -42.17 -7.01 -7.04
C SER A 48 -43.46 -6.29 -6.65
N GLY A 49 -44.56 -7.04 -6.62
CA GLY A 49 -45.93 -6.54 -6.48
C GLY A 49 -46.33 -6.11 -5.07
N LEU A 50 -47.24 -5.12 -5.05
CA LEU A 50 -48.17 -4.81 -3.97
C LEU A 50 -49.48 -5.61 -4.18
N PRO A 51 -50.21 -6.00 -3.10
CA PRO A 51 -51.54 -6.61 -3.18
C PRO A 51 -52.68 -5.55 -3.24
N PRO A 52 -53.94 -5.97 -3.48
CA PRO A 52 -54.95 -5.15 -4.15
C PRO A 52 -55.89 -4.37 -3.23
N GLU A 53 -56.58 -3.48 -3.92
CA GLU A 53 -57.62 -2.53 -3.55
C GLU A 53 -58.94 -3.19 -3.10
N THR A 54 -59.48 -2.76 -1.97
CA THR A 54 -60.92 -2.82 -1.61
C THR A 54 -61.26 -1.50 -0.93
N GLU A 55 -61.95 -0.59 -1.62
CA GLU A 55 -63.41 -0.50 -1.59
C GLU A 55 -63.87 0.78 -2.32
N ARG A 56 -64.81 0.57 -3.22
CA ARG A 56 -65.49 1.57 -4.03
C ARG A 56 -66.56 2.24 -3.16
N LYS A 57 -66.38 3.51 -2.77
CA LYS A 57 -67.49 4.36 -2.28
C LYS A 57 -68.01 5.26 -3.40
N THR A 58 -69.32 5.20 -3.53
CA THR A 58 -70.19 5.88 -4.49
C THR A 58 -70.05 7.40 -4.43
N SER A 59 -69.89 7.99 -5.62
CA SER A 59 -69.87 9.42 -5.93
C SER A 59 -71.24 10.07 -5.71
N GLU A 60 -71.28 11.19 -4.97
CA GLU A 60 -72.35 12.17 -5.03
C GLU A 60 -71.81 13.53 -5.53
N LYS A 61 -72.31 13.90 -6.71
CA LYS A 61 -72.46 15.22 -7.37
C LYS A 61 -71.48 16.39 -7.06
N GLY A 62 -70.81 16.82 -8.13
CA GLY A 62 -70.94 18.20 -8.62
C GLY A 62 -69.66 19.05 -8.72
N GLY A 63 -69.43 19.67 -9.89
CA GLY A 63 -68.77 20.99 -9.95
C GLY A 63 -67.33 21.06 -10.47
N ARG A 64 -67.20 21.07 -11.79
CA ARG A 64 -66.23 21.77 -12.65
C ARG A 64 -65.29 22.79 -11.97
N GLU A 65 -63.99 22.48 -11.88
CA GLU A 65 -62.86 23.43 -12.10
C GLU A 65 -61.53 22.68 -12.17
N GLY A 66 -60.75 22.90 -13.23
CA GLY A 66 -59.40 22.34 -13.38
C GLY A 66 -58.34 23.38 -13.00
N ARG A 67 -57.60 23.13 -11.91
CA ARG A 67 -56.25 23.68 -11.66
C ARG A 67 -55.61 23.00 -10.43
N MET A 68 -54.51 22.26 -10.68
CA MET A 68 -53.48 21.82 -9.72
C MET A 68 -53.90 20.84 -8.60
N ASP A 69 -54.38 19.64 -8.96
CA ASP A 69 -54.51 18.50 -8.04
C ASP A 69 -53.17 17.73 -7.84
N LEU A 70 -52.07 18.47 -7.68
CA LEU A 70 -50.76 17.91 -7.29
C LEU A 70 -50.36 18.32 -5.86
N LEU A 71 -51.16 19.18 -5.23
CA LEU A 71 -50.96 19.71 -3.87
C LEU A 71 -52.16 19.43 -2.95
N GLN A 72 -52.92 18.38 -3.24
CA GLN A 72 -54.03 17.92 -2.41
C GLN A 72 -53.91 16.44 -2.07
N GLN A 73 -52.66 15.97 -1.93
CA GLN A 73 -52.36 14.70 -1.28
C GLN A 73 -52.25 14.95 0.22
N ASP A 74 -52.98 14.17 1.02
CA ASP A 74 -53.09 14.38 2.45
C ASP A 74 -51.70 14.43 3.09
N SER A 75 -51.43 15.47 3.90
CA SER A 75 -50.13 15.63 4.55
C SER A 75 -49.82 14.46 5.49
N ASP A 76 -50.88 13.84 6.02
CA ASP A 76 -50.82 12.66 6.88
C ASP A 76 -50.37 11.41 6.11
N ASP A 77 -50.72 11.29 4.82
CA ASP A 77 -50.24 10.20 3.95
C ASP A 77 -48.78 10.43 3.54
N LEU A 78 -48.38 11.67 3.25
CA LEU A 78 -47.00 12.03 2.93
C LEU A 78 -46.05 11.87 4.14
N LEU A 79 -46.56 12.16 5.34
CA LEU A 79 -45.83 12.03 6.61
C LEU A 79 -46.12 10.69 7.32
N SER A 80 -46.75 9.73 6.63
CA SER A 80 -47.07 8.43 7.21
C SER A 80 -45.81 7.62 7.51
N TYR A 81 -45.70 7.13 8.75
CA TYR A 81 -44.57 6.31 9.20
C TYR A 81 -44.95 4.83 9.22
N LEU A 82 -44.43 4.07 8.25
CA LEU A 82 -44.62 2.63 8.18
C LEU A 82 -43.76 1.92 9.22
N THR A 83 -44.39 1.30 10.21
CA THR A 83 -43.72 0.51 11.26
C THR A 83 -43.88 -0.99 11.05
N LYS A 84 -42.80 -1.76 11.26
CA LYS A 84 -42.83 -3.22 11.15
C LYS A 84 -43.40 -3.84 12.43
N ARG A 85 -44.47 -4.61 12.31
CA ARG A 85 -45.02 -5.40 13.42
C ARG A 85 -43.99 -6.43 13.90
N ARG A 86 -43.59 -6.33 15.17
CA ARG A 86 -42.62 -7.24 15.84
C ARG A 86 -43.36 -8.27 16.69
N VAL A 87 -42.98 -9.54 16.59
CA VAL A 87 -43.46 -10.62 17.48
C VAL A 87 -42.39 -10.88 18.53
N THR A 88 -42.79 -10.94 19.81
CA THR A 88 -41.89 -11.26 20.92
C THR A 88 -42.15 -12.70 21.38
N ILE A 89 -41.15 -13.56 21.21
CA ILE A 89 -41.21 -14.97 21.63
C ILE A 89 -40.46 -15.09 22.95
N ARG A 90 -41.16 -15.48 24.02
CA ARG A 90 -40.58 -15.64 25.36
C ARG A 90 -40.05 -17.07 25.55
N ASP A 91 -38.86 -17.33 25.01
CA ASP A 91 -38.11 -18.57 25.21
C ASP A 91 -36.69 -18.26 25.72
N ARG A 92 -36.27 -18.94 26.79
CA ARG A 92 -34.94 -18.79 27.41
C ARG A 92 -33.84 -19.27 26.47
N THR A 93 -34.03 -20.36 25.76
CA THR A 93 -33.00 -20.97 24.90
C THR A 93 -32.71 -20.08 23.68
N LEU A 94 -33.77 -19.55 23.06
CA LEU A 94 -33.68 -18.61 21.94
C LEU A 94 -33.07 -17.28 22.37
N GLY A 95 -33.48 -16.76 23.54
CA GLY A 95 -32.92 -15.56 24.13
C GLY A 95 -31.42 -15.69 24.38
N ILE A 96 -30.97 -16.78 25.02
CA ILE A 96 -29.55 -17.05 25.28
C ILE A 96 -28.78 -17.16 23.96
N THR A 97 -29.29 -17.91 22.98
CA THR A 97 -28.62 -18.08 21.68
C THR A 97 -28.41 -16.74 20.97
N ASN A 98 -29.45 -15.90 20.91
CA ASN A 98 -29.34 -14.56 20.31
C ASN A 98 -28.34 -13.67 21.04
N ARG A 99 -28.36 -13.67 22.39
CA ARG A 99 -27.42 -12.87 23.19
C ARG A 99 -25.98 -13.36 23.06
N LEU A 100 -25.75 -14.68 22.99
CA LEU A 100 -24.43 -15.24 22.75
C LEU A 100 -23.89 -14.86 21.38
N ILE A 101 -24.70 -14.94 20.32
CA ILE A 101 -24.29 -14.51 18.97
C ILE A 101 -23.97 -13.01 18.97
N GLN A 102 -24.80 -12.18 19.60
CA GLN A 102 -24.55 -10.74 19.71
C GLN A 102 -23.25 -10.45 20.48
N VAL A 103 -23.03 -11.08 21.63
CA VAL A 103 -21.81 -10.90 22.43
C VAL A 103 -20.58 -11.36 21.65
N PHE A 104 -20.67 -12.48 20.93
CA PHE A 104 -19.60 -12.98 20.07
C PHE A 104 -19.24 -11.97 18.97
N LEU A 105 -20.22 -11.43 18.26
CA LEU A 105 -19.98 -10.43 17.20
C LEU A 105 -19.41 -9.14 17.76
N VAL A 106 -19.92 -8.65 18.90
CA VAL A 106 -19.38 -7.45 19.57
C VAL A 106 -17.93 -7.69 20.00
N ALA A 107 -17.64 -8.83 20.62
CA ALA A 107 -16.29 -9.20 21.02
C ALA A 107 -15.35 -9.31 19.81
N PHE A 108 -15.81 -9.92 18.71
CA PHE A 108 -15.07 -9.97 17.46
C PHE A 108 -14.75 -8.57 16.93
N ILE A 109 -15.74 -7.67 16.85
CA ILE A 109 -15.52 -6.30 16.37
C ILE A 109 -14.51 -5.56 17.28
N ILE A 110 -14.69 -5.61 18.59
CA ILE A 110 -13.81 -4.88 19.53
C ILE A 110 -12.39 -5.45 19.49
N ILE A 111 -12.23 -6.76 19.62
CA ILE A 111 -10.92 -7.40 19.71
C ILE A 111 -10.23 -7.39 18.34
N TRP A 112 -10.90 -7.88 17.30
CA TRP A 112 -10.29 -8.05 15.99
C TRP A 112 -10.19 -6.73 15.23
N VAL A 113 -11.27 -5.97 15.11
CA VAL A 113 -11.31 -4.79 14.23
C VAL A 113 -10.73 -3.55 14.93
N VAL A 114 -11.12 -3.30 16.18
CA VAL A 114 -10.70 -2.07 16.89
C VAL A 114 -9.30 -2.23 17.50
N ILE A 115 -9.04 -3.30 18.26
CA ILE A 115 -7.78 -3.46 18.99
C ILE A 115 -6.67 -4.01 18.10
N LEU A 116 -6.85 -5.16 17.47
CA LEU A 116 -5.77 -5.81 16.71
C LEU A 116 -5.44 -5.11 15.39
N ASN A 117 -6.46 -4.58 14.70
CA ASN A 117 -6.29 -3.89 13.42
C ASN A 117 -6.23 -2.36 13.52
N ASP A 118 -6.26 -1.81 14.75
CA ASP A 118 -6.20 -0.36 14.98
C ASP A 118 -7.23 0.41 14.13
N GLY A 119 -8.45 -0.10 14.00
CA GLY A 119 -9.45 0.42 13.06
C GLY A 119 -9.84 1.90 13.27
N TYR A 120 -9.47 2.51 14.39
CA TYR A 120 -9.68 3.94 14.70
C TYR A 120 -8.53 4.85 14.20
N LYS A 121 -7.43 4.28 13.73
CA LYS A 121 -6.27 5.02 13.22
C LYS A 121 -6.35 5.15 11.70
N LYS A 122 -6.05 6.34 11.18
CA LYS A 122 -5.76 6.56 9.77
C LYS A 122 -4.27 6.35 9.55
N PHE A 123 -3.91 5.40 8.69
CA PHE A 123 -2.52 5.09 8.33
C PHE A 123 -2.15 5.71 6.99
N GLN A 124 -0.89 6.08 6.82
CA GLN A 124 -0.31 6.50 5.54
C GLN A 124 1.09 5.88 5.39
N LEU A 125 1.35 5.30 4.22
CA LEU A 125 2.68 4.87 3.80
C LEU A 125 3.23 5.93 2.85
N THR A 126 4.49 6.34 3.03
CA THR A 126 5.13 7.34 2.18
C THR A 126 6.62 7.07 2.06
N GLU A 127 7.19 7.43 0.92
CA GLU A 127 8.63 7.38 0.66
C GLU A 127 9.25 8.74 1.00
N GLY A 128 10.40 8.70 1.66
CA GLY A 128 11.15 9.90 2.03
C GLY A 128 12.34 10.16 1.11
N ALA A 129 12.98 11.30 1.30
CA ALA A 129 14.24 11.63 0.65
C ALA A 129 15.43 11.32 1.56
N SER A 130 16.54 10.86 0.98
CA SER A 130 17.83 10.64 1.64
C SER A 130 18.93 11.36 0.87
N ALA A 131 19.83 11.98 1.60
CA ALA A 131 21.05 12.62 1.10
C ALA A 131 22.22 12.15 1.95
N VAL A 132 23.34 11.86 1.29
CA VAL A 132 24.51 11.28 1.94
C VAL A 132 25.74 12.04 1.53
N GLN A 133 26.64 12.27 2.49
CA GLN A 133 27.92 12.90 2.25
C GLN A 133 29.00 12.12 2.97
N VAL A 134 30.07 11.77 2.25
CA VAL A 134 31.23 11.07 2.81
C VAL A 134 32.29 12.08 3.18
N SER A 135 32.95 11.86 4.30
CA SER A 135 34.06 12.67 4.79
C SER A 135 35.20 11.80 5.28
N GLY A 136 36.42 12.17 4.91
CA GLY A 136 37.65 11.48 5.30
C GLY A 136 38.66 11.42 4.18
N SER A 137 39.85 10.97 4.52
CA SER A 137 40.92 10.65 3.57
C SER A 137 41.55 9.33 3.99
N VAL A 138 42.04 8.57 3.01
CA VAL A 138 42.68 7.28 3.25
C VAL A 138 44.02 7.24 2.53
N VAL A 139 44.98 6.52 3.12
CA VAL A 139 46.25 6.26 2.46
C VAL A 139 46.11 4.96 1.68
N GLY A 140 46.12 5.06 0.36
CA GLY A 140 46.15 3.91 -0.54
C GLY A 140 47.55 3.33 -0.63
N GLN A 141 47.66 2.01 -0.45
CA GLN A 141 48.90 1.25 -0.62
C GLN A 141 48.89 0.57 -1.99
N SER A 142 49.95 0.76 -2.77
CA SER A 142 50.06 0.07 -4.06
C SER A 142 50.32 -1.43 -3.87
N ILE A 143 49.64 -2.26 -4.67
CA ILE A 143 49.84 -3.71 -4.74
C ILE A 143 50.94 -3.95 -5.79
N GLY A 144 52.07 -4.53 -5.37
CA GLY A 144 53.24 -4.79 -6.22
C GLY A 144 54.32 -3.71 -6.16
N HIS A 145 53.99 -2.48 -5.77
CA HIS A 145 54.95 -1.38 -5.60
C HIS A 145 54.90 -0.80 -4.18
N THR A 146 55.99 -0.19 -3.71
CA THR A 146 56.06 0.45 -2.37
C THR A 146 55.43 1.84 -2.31
N ARG A 147 54.75 2.28 -3.38
CA ARG A 147 54.15 3.62 -3.47
C ARG A 147 52.92 3.73 -2.56
N LYS A 148 52.86 4.82 -1.79
CA LYS A 148 51.71 5.24 -0.99
C LYS A 148 51.18 6.56 -1.54
N ARG A 149 49.86 6.68 -1.68
CA ARG A 149 49.19 7.92 -2.11
C ARG A 149 48.00 8.19 -1.19
N VAL A 150 47.79 9.46 -0.85
CA VAL A 150 46.59 9.88 -0.10
C VAL A 150 45.45 10.09 -1.10
N PHE A 151 44.29 9.54 -0.78
CA PHE A 151 43.04 9.71 -1.52
C PHE A 151 42.05 10.43 -0.62
N ALA A 152 41.46 11.51 -1.12
CA ALA A 152 40.43 12.27 -0.44
C ALA A 152 39.02 11.75 -0.79
N ALA A 153 38.01 12.16 -0.02
CA ALA A 153 36.64 11.65 -0.18
C ALA A 153 36.07 11.88 -1.59
N ASP A 154 36.42 12.97 -2.26
CA ASP A 154 36.03 13.32 -3.63
C ASP A 154 36.67 12.43 -4.71
N GLU A 155 37.82 11.82 -4.44
CA GLU A 155 38.43 10.82 -5.33
C GLU A 155 37.88 9.40 -5.08
N ILE A 156 37.56 9.10 -3.81
CA ILE A 156 37.04 7.79 -3.37
C ILE A 156 35.58 7.63 -3.78
N VAL A 157 34.79 8.69 -3.65
CA VAL A 157 33.37 8.73 -3.95
C VAL A 157 33.16 9.19 -5.37
N TYR A 158 32.61 8.31 -6.21
CA TYR A 158 32.31 8.66 -7.58
C TYR A 158 31.03 7.97 -8.05
N PRO A 159 30.11 8.71 -8.68
CA PRO A 159 30.12 10.17 -8.85
C PRO A 159 29.92 10.90 -7.51
N PRO A 160 30.37 12.17 -7.39
CA PRO A 160 30.42 12.87 -6.10
C PRO A 160 29.04 13.24 -5.52
N LEU A 161 27.98 13.19 -6.33
CA LEU A 161 26.63 13.54 -5.91
C LEU A 161 25.58 12.62 -6.56
N GLU A 162 25.08 11.67 -5.78
CA GLU A 162 23.87 10.90 -6.10
C GLU A 162 22.87 11.04 -4.94
N ASN A 163 21.60 11.26 -5.26
CA ASN A 163 20.55 11.34 -4.24
C ASN A 163 20.18 9.91 -3.81
N GLY A 164 20.33 9.60 -2.52
CA GLY A 164 19.98 8.29 -1.96
C GLY A 164 20.90 7.13 -2.34
N ASP A 165 22.05 7.40 -2.96
CA ASP A 165 23.07 6.40 -3.30
C ASP A 165 24.46 6.99 -3.09
N VAL A 166 25.43 6.15 -2.73
CA VAL A 166 26.84 6.52 -2.70
C VAL A 166 27.70 5.32 -3.00
N PHE A 167 28.60 5.49 -3.97
CA PHE A 167 29.64 4.51 -4.25
C PHE A 167 30.96 4.95 -3.61
N MET A 168 31.61 4.03 -2.89
CA MET A 168 32.91 4.24 -2.26
C MET A 168 33.91 3.23 -2.78
N THR A 169 35.03 3.73 -3.30
CA THR A 169 36.09 2.89 -3.86
C THR A 169 36.90 2.19 -2.76
N THR A 170 37.08 0.87 -2.85
CA THR A 170 37.97 0.07 -1.99
C THR A 170 39.23 -0.35 -2.73
N ARG A 171 39.15 -0.50 -4.05
CA ARG A 171 40.28 -0.83 -4.93
C ARG A 171 40.26 0.06 -6.15
N TYR A 172 41.40 0.72 -6.38
CA TYR A 172 41.57 1.71 -7.44
C TYR A 172 42.71 1.26 -8.36
N GLU A 173 42.38 0.98 -9.62
CA GLU A 173 43.33 0.52 -10.62
C GLU A 173 43.40 1.51 -11.79
N THR A 174 44.61 1.88 -12.18
CA THR A 174 44.85 2.74 -13.34
C THR A 174 45.79 2.05 -14.32
N VAL A 175 45.33 1.95 -15.56
CA VAL A 175 46.08 1.35 -16.67
C VAL A 175 46.27 2.41 -17.75
N PRO A 176 47.50 2.85 -18.03
CA PRO A 176 47.77 3.68 -19.20
C PRO A 176 47.51 2.85 -20.46
N GLN A 177 46.72 3.39 -21.38
CA GLN A 177 46.40 2.73 -22.64
C GLN A 177 46.74 3.62 -23.83
N LYS A 178 47.21 3.00 -24.90
CA LYS A 178 47.47 3.64 -26.20
C LYS A 178 46.75 2.87 -27.31
N ARG A 179 46.30 3.59 -28.34
CA ARG A 179 45.69 2.99 -29.53
C ARG A 179 46.76 2.16 -30.27
N GLY A 180 46.44 0.90 -30.53
CA GLY A 180 47.37 -0.03 -31.19
C GLY A 180 46.69 -1.35 -31.55
N VAL A 181 47.47 -2.33 -31.99
CA VAL A 181 47.00 -3.69 -32.30
C VAL A 181 47.51 -4.64 -31.22
N CYS A 182 46.61 -5.25 -30.47
CA CYS A 182 46.94 -6.18 -29.38
C CYS A 182 45.87 -7.25 -29.20
N GLU A 183 46.21 -8.28 -28.43
CA GLU A 183 45.30 -9.37 -28.08
C GLU A 183 44.14 -8.87 -27.21
N ASP A 184 42.91 -9.24 -27.54
CA ASP A 184 41.71 -8.94 -26.74
C ASP A 184 41.38 -10.14 -25.82
N PRO A 185 41.52 -10.00 -24.49
CA PRO A 185 41.16 -11.07 -23.54
C PRO A 185 39.68 -11.44 -23.56
N ALA A 186 38.80 -10.58 -24.08
CA ALA A 186 37.37 -10.85 -24.17
C ALA A 186 36.98 -11.70 -25.39
N ARG A 187 37.91 -11.96 -26.31
CA ARG A 187 37.68 -12.68 -27.57
C ARG A 187 38.67 -13.83 -27.78
N PRO A 188 38.37 -15.02 -27.23
CA PRO A 188 39.12 -16.22 -27.58
C PRO A 188 38.85 -16.64 -29.03
N CYS A 189 39.88 -17.13 -29.72
CA CYS A 189 39.81 -17.60 -31.09
C CYS A 189 40.49 -18.96 -31.25
N THR A 190 40.00 -19.70 -32.24
CA THR A 190 40.62 -20.94 -32.70
C THR A 190 41.17 -20.80 -34.12
N SER A 191 40.58 -19.90 -34.92
CA SER A 191 41.03 -19.56 -36.26
C SER A 191 40.90 -18.06 -36.52
N ASP A 192 41.62 -17.54 -37.52
CA ASP A 192 41.59 -16.11 -37.89
C ASP A 192 40.19 -15.61 -38.28
N LYS A 193 39.28 -16.53 -38.66
CA LYS A 193 37.89 -16.20 -39.03
C LYS A 193 37.03 -15.83 -37.83
N ASP A 194 37.46 -16.19 -36.61
CA ASP A 194 36.75 -15.88 -35.37
C ASP A 194 36.97 -14.41 -34.96
N CYS A 195 37.97 -13.73 -35.55
CA CYS A 195 38.32 -12.35 -35.27
C CYS A 195 37.59 -11.36 -36.17
N LEU A 196 37.59 -10.08 -35.77
CA LEU A 196 37.01 -9.01 -36.58
C LEU A 196 37.77 -8.88 -37.92
N LYS A 197 37.15 -8.31 -38.95
CA LYS A 197 37.82 -8.04 -40.24
C LYS A 197 39.12 -7.27 -39.96
N ASP A 198 40.25 -7.83 -40.39
CA ASP A 198 41.64 -7.38 -40.13
C ASP A 198 42.32 -7.87 -38.83
N GLY A 199 41.73 -8.83 -38.10
CA GLY A 199 42.32 -9.47 -36.93
C GLY A 199 42.99 -10.82 -37.22
N GLU A 200 44.07 -11.14 -36.52
CA GLU A 200 44.79 -12.42 -36.59
C GLU A 200 44.61 -13.19 -35.28
N CYS A 201 44.47 -14.53 -35.34
CA CYS A 201 44.42 -15.33 -34.12
C CYS A 201 45.84 -15.59 -33.59
N SER A 202 46.11 -15.12 -32.38
CA SER A 202 47.41 -15.34 -31.74
C SER A 202 47.58 -16.79 -31.28
N LYS A 203 48.83 -17.22 -31.05
CA LYS A 203 49.17 -18.56 -30.54
C LYS A 203 48.60 -18.81 -29.13
N THR A 204 48.23 -17.75 -28.41
CA THR A 204 47.55 -17.78 -27.12
C THR A 204 46.06 -18.12 -27.23
N GLY A 205 45.52 -18.24 -28.45
CA GLY A 205 44.10 -18.46 -28.69
C GLY A 205 43.26 -17.20 -28.44
N LEU A 206 43.85 -16.01 -28.61
CA LEU A 206 43.19 -14.71 -28.45
C LEU A 206 43.30 -13.91 -29.74
N CYS A 207 42.23 -13.18 -30.09
CA CYS A 207 42.22 -12.34 -31.28
C CYS A 207 43.12 -11.12 -31.13
N LYS A 208 44.05 -10.92 -32.07
CA LYS A 208 44.90 -9.73 -32.16
C LYS A 208 44.28 -8.73 -33.14
N GLU A 209 43.74 -7.64 -32.60
CA GLU A 209 42.97 -6.66 -33.37
C GLU A 209 43.22 -5.21 -32.91
N PRO A 210 42.85 -4.19 -33.72
CA PRO A 210 43.01 -2.79 -33.35
C PRO A 210 42.15 -2.39 -32.14
N SER A 211 42.78 -2.24 -30.97
CA SER A 211 42.11 -1.96 -29.71
C SER A 211 42.88 -0.93 -28.86
N TRP A 212 42.59 -0.85 -27.57
CA TRP A 212 43.29 0.01 -26.62
C TRP A 212 44.26 -0.84 -25.80
N CYS A 213 45.53 -0.80 -26.19
CA CYS A 213 46.58 -1.64 -25.65
C CYS A 213 47.20 -0.99 -24.41
N ALA A 214 47.72 -1.79 -23.49
CA ALA A 214 48.44 -1.26 -22.32
C ALA A 214 49.76 -0.60 -22.78
N ASP A 215 49.96 0.66 -22.40
CA ASP A 215 51.17 1.47 -22.69
C ASP A 215 52.12 1.52 -21.48
N GLY A 216 51.91 0.64 -20.50
CA GLY A 216 52.66 0.58 -19.24
C GLY A 216 52.07 -0.39 -18.22
N GLU A 217 52.72 -0.50 -17.06
CA GLU A 217 52.28 -1.35 -15.96
C GLU A 217 51.03 -0.78 -15.27
N ALA A 218 50.10 -1.66 -14.89
CA ALA A 218 48.91 -1.29 -14.13
C ALA A 218 49.29 -0.93 -12.68
N THR A 219 48.91 0.26 -12.21
CA THR A 219 49.06 0.61 -10.80
C THR A 219 47.76 0.37 -10.06
N VAL A 220 47.78 -0.56 -9.11
CA VAL A 220 46.64 -0.92 -8.27
C VAL A 220 46.87 -0.40 -6.86
N PHE A 221 45.89 0.28 -6.28
CA PHE A 221 45.88 0.76 -4.90
C PHE A 221 44.76 0.08 -4.11
N SER A 222 45.10 -0.44 -2.94
CA SER A 222 44.14 -0.89 -1.92
C SER A 222 43.82 0.25 -0.97
N LEU A 223 42.53 0.54 -0.78
CA LEU A 223 42.02 1.68 -0.01
C LEU A 223 41.25 1.16 1.22
N PRO A 224 41.76 1.37 2.45
CA PRO A 224 41.06 0.98 3.66
C PRO A 224 39.94 1.98 4.00
N SER A 225 38.79 1.86 3.33
CA SER A 225 37.65 2.77 3.48
C SER A 225 36.73 2.47 4.66
N SER A 226 37.02 1.46 5.50
CA SER A 226 36.23 1.07 6.68
C SER A 226 35.98 2.20 7.68
N LYS A 227 36.97 3.08 7.86
CA LYS A 227 36.93 4.21 8.81
C LYS A 227 36.37 5.51 8.24
N LEU A 228 35.90 5.52 6.99
CA LEU A 228 35.27 6.71 6.42
C LEU A 228 33.97 7.01 7.15
N LYS A 229 33.68 8.31 7.34
CA LYS A 229 32.48 8.79 8.00
C LYS A 229 31.46 9.21 6.96
N LEU A 230 30.23 8.73 7.12
CA LEU A 230 29.08 9.03 6.27
C LEU A 230 28.10 9.86 7.08
N TRP A 231 27.82 11.07 6.62
CA TRP A 231 26.73 11.89 7.12
C TRP A 231 25.49 11.59 6.29
N VAL A 232 24.45 11.08 6.95
CA VAL A 232 23.19 10.63 6.35
C VAL A 232 22.08 11.55 6.83
N LYS A 233 21.49 12.30 5.92
CA LYS A 233 20.31 13.13 6.15
C LYS A 233 19.12 12.49 5.45
N SER A 234 18.08 12.19 6.21
CA SER A 234 16.82 11.65 5.71
C SER A 234 15.66 12.52 6.18
N ALA A 235 14.70 12.76 5.31
CA ALA A 235 13.49 13.49 5.61
C ALA A 235 12.26 12.77 5.06
N ILE A 236 11.16 12.81 5.79
CA ILE A 236 9.88 12.24 5.37
C ILE A 236 8.73 13.16 5.75
N GLU A 237 7.73 13.18 4.88
CA GLU A 237 6.51 13.96 5.04
C GLU A 237 5.29 13.05 4.82
N PHE A 238 4.21 13.29 5.57
CA PHE A 238 2.97 12.52 5.46
C PHE A 238 1.82 13.42 4.99
N GLU A 239 1.75 13.68 3.68
CA GLU A 239 0.81 14.64 3.08
C GLU A 239 -0.67 14.43 3.48
N GLN A 240 -1.15 13.18 3.56
CA GLN A 240 -2.56 12.88 3.84
C GLN A 240 -2.92 12.92 5.34
N LEU A 241 -1.92 12.96 6.22
CA LEU A 241 -2.09 13.06 7.66
C LEU A 241 -1.83 14.49 8.15
N ASN A 242 -0.75 15.11 7.67
CA ASN A 242 -0.37 16.50 7.93
C ASN A 242 0.68 16.99 6.91
N ALA A 243 0.24 17.76 5.92
CA ALA A 243 1.10 18.34 4.87
C ALA A 243 2.09 19.42 5.36
N ASN A 244 2.07 19.81 6.64
CA ASN A 244 2.96 20.86 7.17
C ASN A 244 4.01 20.32 8.14
N GLN A 245 4.11 19.00 8.31
CA GLN A 245 5.01 18.38 9.28
C GLN A 245 6.06 17.50 8.60
N LEU A 246 7.28 18.03 8.54
CA LEU A 246 8.46 17.33 8.03
C LEU A 246 9.24 16.70 9.19
N PHE A 247 9.47 15.39 9.12
CA PHE A 247 10.32 14.67 10.06
C PHE A 247 11.73 14.53 9.49
N GLN A 248 12.75 14.86 10.27
CA GLN A 248 14.16 14.80 9.87
C GLN A 248 14.99 14.11 10.95
N ASN A 249 15.95 13.28 10.54
CA ASN A 249 16.82 12.54 11.46
C ASN A 249 17.97 13.40 11.99
N VAL A 250 18.42 14.34 11.17
CA VAL A 250 19.37 15.39 11.53
C VAL A 250 18.58 16.67 11.57
N GLY A 251 18.23 17.10 12.77
CA GLY A 251 17.51 18.35 12.97
C GLY A 251 18.32 19.52 12.43
N MET A 252 17.68 20.38 11.65
CA MET A 252 18.14 21.75 11.49
C MET A 252 17.86 22.45 12.84
N ASP A 253 18.75 22.30 13.82
CA ASP A 253 18.66 23.05 15.07
C ASP A 253 18.86 24.55 14.74
N GLU A 254 17.80 25.24 14.33
CA GLU A 254 17.85 26.69 14.11
C GLU A 254 18.30 27.43 15.38
N LYS A 255 18.07 26.85 16.56
CA LYS A 255 18.54 27.37 17.85
C LYS A 255 20.07 27.27 18.06
N LYS A 256 20.82 26.51 17.25
CA LYS A 256 22.29 26.43 17.34
C LYS A 256 23.03 27.30 16.32
N LYS A 257 22.34 27.95 15.37
CA LYS A 257 22.97 28.88 14.41
C LYS A 257 23.66 30.06 15.11
N GLY A 258 23.13 30.54 16.24
CA GLY A 258 23.71 31.68 16.95
C GLY A 258 24.92 31.36 17.84
N GLY A 259 25.01 30.14 18.39
CA GLY A 259 26.03 29.78 19.37
C GLY A 259 27.22 29.01 18.79
N ALA A 260 26.99 28.11 17.84
CA ALA A 260 28.05 27.29 17.28
C ALA A 260 28.91 28.06 16.26
N ILE A 261 28.30 28.97 15.49
CA ILE A 261 29.02 29.83 14.54
C ILE A 261 29.85 30.87 15.31
N LYS A 262 29.27 31.52 16.34
CA LYS A 262 30.04 32.43 17.23
C LYS A 262 31.19 31.74 17.95
N LYS A 263 30.98 30.53 18.47
CA LYS A 263 32.03 29.75 19.17
C LYS A 263 33.11 29.24 18.21
N PHE A 264 32.79 29.07 16.94
CA PHE A 264 33.76 28.74 15.89
C PHE A 264 34.53 30.00 15.44
N GLU A 265 33.85 31.14 15.25
CA GLU A 265 34.48 32.43 14.93
C GLU A 265 35.40 32.92 16.05
N GLU A 266 35.02 32.74 17.32
CA GLU A 266 35.84 33.06 18.49
C GLU A 266 37.10 32.17 18.54
N LYS A 267 36.97 30.86 18.32
CA LYS A 267 38.11 29.93 18.27
C LYS A 267 39.02 30.12 17.05
N VAL A 268 38.48 30.53 15.91
CA VAL A 268 39.28 30.85 14.72
C VAL A 268 40.03 32.17 14.93
N SER A 269 39.45 33.14 15.63
CA SER A 269 40.14 34.39 15.98
C SER A 269 41.29 34.18 16.98
N GLU A 270 41.19 33.15 17.84
CA GLU A 270 42.23 32.77 18.79
C GLU A 270 43.35 31.94 18.14
N ALA A 271 43.03 31.14 17.11
CA ALA A 271 44.00 30.31 16.38
C ALA A 271 44.84 31.07 15.33
N VAL A 272 44.39 32.24 14.87
CA VAL A 272 45.12 33.08 13.89
C VAL A 272 46.11 34.04 14.59
N GLY A 273 46.11 34.12 15.92
CA GLY A 273 47.01 34.97 16.72
C GLY A 273 48.32 34.33 17.20
N GLY A 274 48.58 33.04 16.90
CA GLY A 274 49.75 32.32 17.42
C GLY A 274 50.57 31.65 16.31
N ASN A 275 51.84 32.03 16.18
CA ASN A 275 52.80 31.38 15.29
C ASN A 275 52.88 29.86 15.58
N PRO A 276 52.78 28.97 14.56
CA PRO A 276 52.91 27.54 14.77
C PRO A 276 54.38 27.14 14.81
N LEU A 277 54.89 26.87 16.01
CA LEU A 277 56.17 26.21 16.22
C LEU A 277 55.91 24.70 16.33
N PHE A 278 56.40 23.98 15.33
CA PHE A 278 56.38 22.52 15.25
C PHE A 278 57.22 21.92 16.40
N GLN A 279 56.61 21.08 17.24
CA GLN A 279 57.35 20.07 18.01
C GLN A 279 56.57 18.77 18.04
N GLY A 280 57.22 17.72 17.51
CA GLY A 280 56.78 16.34 17.67
C GLY A 280 57.06 15.83 19.08
N GLY A 281 56.20 14.92 19.54
CA GLY A 281 56.39 14.17 20.76
C GLY A 281 55.58 12.89 20.71
N GLY A 282 56.27 11.76 20.59
CA GLY A 282 55.68 10.44 20.76
C GLY A 282 55.28 10.19 22.22
N GLY A 283 54.24 9.39 22.41
CA GLY A 283 53.81 8.91 23.72
C GLY A 283 52.81 7.79 23.55
N GLY A 284 53.27 6.55 23.74
CA GLY A 284 52.40 5.38 23.82
C GLY A 284 51.50 5.43 25.05
N GLY A 285 50.28 4.95 24.91
CA GLY A 285 49.30 4.90 25.98
C GLY A 285 48.12 4.01 25.64
N GLY A 286 48.22 2.75 26.07
CA GLY A 286 47.13 1.89 26.56
C GLY A 286 45.78 1.95 25.85
N GLU A 287 45.57 0.96 24.98
CA GLU A 287 44.28 0.49 24.52
C GLU A 287 43.37 0.13 25.71
N LYS A 288 42.23 0.81 25.83
CA LYS A 288 41.08 0.34 26.60
C LYS A 288 39.82 0.56 25.77
N SER A 289 39.31 -0.55 25.26
CA SER A 289 37.98 -0.74 24.72
C SER A 289 36.90 -0.17 25.65
N LYS A 290 36.21 0.87 25.18
CA LYS A 290 34.90 1.28 25.68
C LYS A 290 33.97 1.49 24.48
N GLU A 291 32.90 0.71 24.47
CA GLU A 291 31.73 0.91 23.61
C GLU A 291 31.21 2.35 23.73
N GLY A 292 30.85 2.91 22.57
CA GLY A 292 30.05 4.13 22.47
C GLY A 292 30.83 5.43 22.49
N GLU A 293 31.81 5.63 21.59
CA GLU A 293 32.13 6.99 21.17
C GLU A 293 30.87 7.58 20.51
N GLY A 294 30.27 8.56 21.18
CA GLY A 294 29.05 9.25 20.75
C GLY A 294 29.24 9.93 19.40
N LEU A 295 29.00 9.19 18.34
CA LEU A 295 28.96 9.69 16.98
C LEU A 295 27.76 10.65 16.85
N LEU A 296 27.98 11.80 16.21
CA LEU A 296 26.94 12.81 16.01
C LEU A 296 25.68 12.20 15.36
N PRO A 297 24.47 12.69 15.68
CA PRO A 297 23.25 12.15 15.10
C PRO A 297 23.30 12.21 13.57
N GLY A 298 23.10 11.06 12.93
CA GLY A 298 23.15 10.90 11.48
C GLY A 298 24.55 10.71 10.89
N VAL A 299 25.61 10.58 11.69
CA VAL A 299 26.93 10.17 11.20
C VAL A 299 27.14 8.68 11.49
N PHE A 300 27.67 7.93 10.52
CA PHE A 300 27.95 6.49 10.61
C PHE A 300 29.33 6.19 10.02
N THR A 301 30.01 5.15 10.49
CA THR A 301 31.19 4.61 9.79
C THR A 301 30.77 3.53 8.79
N VAL A 302 31.59 3.30 7.75
CA VAL A 302 31.33 2.23 6.78
C VAL A 302 31.25 0.87 7.48
N GLU A 303 32.17 0.59 8.40
CA GLU A 303 32.19 -0.63 9.18
C GLU A 303 30.91 -0.82 10.01
N GLN A 304 30.40 0.24 10.64
CA GLN A 304 29.15 0.19 11.39
C GLN A 304 27.95 -0.15 10.50
N LEU A 305 27.90 0.40 9.27
CA LEU A 305 26.83 0.12 8.31
C LEU A 305 26.89 -1.33 7.81
N LEU A 306 28.09 -1.86 7.53
CA LEU A 306 28.29 -3.25 7.12
C LEU A 306 27.99 -4.24 8.26
N GLY A 307 28.35 -3.87 9.50
CA GLY A 307 28.05 -4.65 10.71
C GLY A 307 26.56 -4.74 11.04
N MET A 308 25.73 -3.79 10.59
CA MET A 308 24.27 -3.84 10.73
C MET A 308 23.59 -4.83 9.79
N CYS A 309 24.30 -5.41 8.81
CA CYS A 309 23.73 -6.40 7.91
C CYS A 309 23.42 -7.71 8.65
N ALA A 310 22.41 -8.43 8.18
CA ALA A 310 22.10 -9.79 8.63
C ALA A 310 22.25 -10.76 7.43
N PRO A 311 23.31 -11.61 7.37
CA PRO A 311 24.44 -11.71 8.30
C PRO A 311 25.40 -10.49 8.24
N PRO A 312 26.21 -10.25 9.29
CA PRO A 312 27.15 -9.13 9.32
C PRO A 312 28.24 -9.31 8.26
N VAL A 313 28.57 -8.23 7.57
CA VAL A 313 29.54 -8.24 6.47
C VAL A 313 30.85 -7.62 6.97
N LEU A 314 31.95 -8.35 6.81
CA LEU A 314 33.29 -7.83 7.13
C LEU A 314 33.82 -7.01 5.96
N PHE A 315 34.56 -5.94 6.28
CA PHE A 315 35.11 -5.06 5.25
C PHE A 315 36.14 -5.79 4.36
N GLU A 316 36.93 -6.67 4.95
CA GLU A 316 37.97 -7.44 4.28
C GLU A 316 37.39 -8.31 3.15
N GLU A 317 36.23 -8.92 3.37
CA GLU A 317 35.54 -9.76 2.38
C GLU A 317 35.10 -8.98 1.14
N VAL A 318 34.65 -7.74 1.34
CA VAL A 318 34.10 -6.90 0.27
C VAL A 318 35.14 -5.95 -0.33
N SER A 319 36.32 -5.84 0.27
CA SER A 319 37.36 -4.90 -0.15
C SER A 319 37.89 -5.20 -1.56
N LEU A 320 37.93 -6.47 -1.98
CA LEU A 320 38.51 -6.90 -3.26
C LEU A 320 37.52 -6.86 -4.43
N LEU A 321 36.32 -7.41 -4.26
CA LEU A 321 35.29 -7.53 -5.30
C LEU A 321 34.27 -6.39 -5.25
N GLY A 322 34.21 -5.66 -4.14
CA GLY A 322 33.14 -4.71 -3.87
C GLY A 322 31.88 -5.39 -3.34
N ALA A 323 30.85 -4.58 -3.05
CA ALA A 323 29.55 -5.06 -2.62
C ALA A 323 28.46 -4.03 -2.88
N MET A 324 27.21 -4.47 -2.92
CA MET A 324 26.03 -3.60 -2.99
C MET A 324 25.18 -3.83 -1.75
N VAL A 325 24.99 -2.78 -0.96
CA VAL A 325 24.27 -2.84 0.33
C VAL A 325 23.15 -1.81 0.33
N GLU A 326 21.95 -2.27 0.65
CA GLU A 326 20.78 -1.43 0.84
C GLU A 326 20.64 -1.07 2.32
N ILE A 327 20.54 0.23 2.60
CA ILE A 327 20.31 0.80 3.93
C ILE A 327 18.87 1.31 3.97
N GLY A 328 18.02 0.60 4.70
CA GLY A 328 16.64 0.97 4.95
C GLY A 328 16.51 1.91 6.14
N ILE A 329 16.00 3.12 5.91
CA ILE A 329 15.66 4.12 6.92
C ILE A 329 14.14 4.07 7.14
N ARG A 330 13.72 3.43 8.23
CA ARG A 330 12.30 3.21 8.56
C ARG A 330 11.79 4.26 9.54
N TRP A 331 10.73 4.95 9.15
CA TRP A 331 10.02 5.90 9.99
C TRP A 331 8.68 5.32 10.46
N GLU A 332 8.52 5.11 11.76
CA GLU A 332 7.24 4.69 12.35
C GLU A 332 6.74 5.79 13.28
N CYS A 333 5.86 6.64 12.76
CA CYS A 333 5.53 7.91 13.40
C CYS A 333 4.05 8.05 13.75
N GLN A 334 3.80 8.39 15.01
CA GLN A 334 2.52 8.92 15.44
C GLN A 334 2.48 10.44 15.24
N MET A 335 1.45 10.94 14.55
CA MET A 335 1.27 12.37 14.34
C MET A 335 1.05 13.10 15.68
N GLY A 336 1.87 14.11 15.95
CA GLY A 336 1.83 14.91 17.19
C GLY A 336 2.94 14.62 18.21
N HIS A 337 3.80 13.62 17.96
CA HIS A 337 4.96 13.30 18.80
C HIS A 337 6.27 13.37 18.01
N SER A 338 7.39 13.50 18.73
CA SER A 338 8.73 13.37 18.15
C SER A 338 8.94 11.94 17.65
N CYS A 339 9.41 11.80 16.42
CA CYS A 339 9.67 10.51 15.78
C CYS A 339 11.14 10.43 15.36
N SER A 340 11.75 9.26 15.50
CA SER A 340 13.13 9.01 15.08
C SER A 340 13.18 7.78 14.18
N PRO A 341 14.02 7.77 13.14
CA PRO A 341 14.09 6.65 12.23
C PRO A 341 14.86 5.48 12.83
N THR A 342 14.53 4.28 12.37
CA THR A 342 15.29 3.06 12.60
C THR A 342 16.09 2.72 11.34
N PHE A 343 17.39 2.47 11.49
CA PHE A 343 18.27 2.07 10.40
C PHE A 343 18.35 0.54 10.34
N SER A 344 18.36 0.00 9.13
CA SER A 344 18.56 -1.42 8.86
C SER A 344 19.43 -1.55 7.62
N ALA A 345 20.27 -2.58 7.54
CA ALA A 345 21.14 -2.82 6.39
C ALA A 345 20.94 -4.24 5.86
N ARG A 346 21.00 -4.38 4.53
CA ARG A 346 20.87 -5.65 3.84
C ARG A 346 21.81 -5.68 2.65
N ARG A 347 22.60 -6.74 2.53
CA ARG A 347 23.43 -7.00 1.36
C ARG A 347 22.56 -7.50 0.19
N THR A 348 22.67 -6.87 -0.98
CA THR A 348 21.75 -7.07 -2.12
C THR A 348 22.44 -7.63 -3.37
N ASP A 349 23.77 -7.56 -3.47
CA ASP A 349 24.54 -8.11 -4.59
C ASP A 349 24.29 -9.61 -4.83
N SER A 350 24.29 -10.42 -3.76
CA SER A 350 24.03 -11.87 -3.83
C SER A 350 22.59 -12.22 -4.26
N LEU A 351 21.65 -11.28 -4.09
CA LEU A 351 20.23 -11.48 -4.39
C LEU A 351 19.88 -11.09 -5.83
N LEU A 352 20.57 -10.08 -6.38
CA LEU A 352 20.31 -9.54 -7.71
C LEU A 352 21.10 -10.26 -8.81
N ARG A 353 22.35 -10.67 -8.53
CA ARG A 353 23.23 -11.33 -9.51
C ARG A 353 24.11 -12.39 -8.83
N PRO A 354 23.64 -13.65 -8.71
CA PRO A 354 24.46 -14.73 -8.14
C PRO A 354 25.72 -15.02 -8.96
N ASP A 355 25.70 -14.74 -10.26
CA ASP A 355 26.81 -15.03 -11.19
C ASP A 355 27.87 -13.91 -11.26
N ALA A 356 27.61 -12.74 -10.66
CA ALA A 356 28.49 -11.57 -10.71
C ALA A 356 28.48 -10.82 -9.38
N ILE A 357 29.05 -11.45 -8.36
CA ILE A 357 29.23 -10.90 -7.01
C ILE A 357 30.22 -9.72 -7.07
N GLY A 358 29.85 -8.64 -6.39
CA GLY A 358 30.67 -7.43 -6.32
C GLY A 358 30.15 -6.27 -7.16
N PHE A 359 30.83 -5.14 -7.06
CA PHE A 359 30.49 -3.94 -7.79
C PHE A 359 31.75 -3.17 -8.20
N SER A 360 31.92 -3.04 -9.52
CA SER A 360 33.00 -2.30 -10.13
C SER A 360 32.49 -1.55 -11.35
N PHE A 361 33.08 -0.40 -11.64
CA PHE A 361 32.85 0.30 -12.91
C PHE A 361 34.17 0.82 -13.47
N VAL A 362 34.16 1.10 -14.77
CA VAL A 362 35.31 1.60 -15.52
C VAL A 362 35.04 3.03 -15.96
N GLN A 363 35.96 3.93 -15.65
CA GLN A 363 36.03 5.28 -16.20
C GLN A 363 37.22 5.37 -17.15
N VAL A 364 37.06 6.11 -18.24
CA VAL A 364 38.13 6.37 -19.20
C VAL A 364 38.39 7.86 -19.25
N LEU A 365 39.64 8.27 -19.02
CA LEU A 365 40.08 9.66 -19.15
C LEU A 365 40.98 9.78 -20.38
N PRO A 366 40.61 10.58 -21.39
CA PRO A 366 41.50 10.85 -22.51
C PRO A 366 42.72 11.66 -22.04
N ASP A 367 43.86 11.44 -22.69
CA ASP A 367 45.03 12.30 -22.50
C ASP A 367 44.80 13.65 -23.20
N SER A 368 45.33 14.73 -22.62
CA SER A 368 45.21 16.08 -23.18
C SER A 368 46.19 16.31 -24.34
N SER A 369 47.31 15.59 -24.35
CA SER A 369 48.40 15.79 -25.32
C SER A 369 48.25 14.93 -26.56
N ASP A 370 47.85 13.67 -26.42
CA ASP A 370 47.75 12.70 -27.50
C ASP A 370 46.36 12.02 -27.49
N PRO A 371 45.51 12.21 -28.52
CA PRO A 371 44.20 11.57 -28.60
C PRO A 371 44.29 10.04 -28.74
N GLN A 372 45.45 9.49 -29.09
CA GLN A 372 45.70 8.07 -29.11
C GLN A 372 46.09 7.50 -27.75
N LYS A 373 46.18 8.33 -26.70
CA LYS A 373 46.43 7.90 -25.32
C LYS A 373 45.23 8.16 -24.42
N ARG A 374 45.02 7.26 -23.46
CA ARG A 374 44.00 7.40 -22.43
C ARG A 374 44.40 6.67 -21.17
N MET A 375 43.87 7.11 -20.03
CA MET A 375 43.95 6.40 -18.77
C MET A 375 42.65 5.62 -18.54
N LYS A 376 42.75 4.29 -18.46
CA LYS A 376 41.63 3.45 -18.01
C LYS A 376 41.69 3.34 -16.49
N ILE A 377 40.63 3.77 -15.82
CA ILE A 377 40.49 3.74 -14.37
C ILE A 377 39.40 2.73 -14.02
N THR A 378 39.77 1.62 -13.40
CA THR A 378 38.81 0.66 -12.85
C THR A 378 38.65 0.94 -11.36
N ARG A 379 37.43 1.24 -10.94
CA ARG A 379 37.08 1.41 -9.52
C ARG A 379 36.22 0.25 -9.08
N THR A 380 36.67 -0.45 -8.03
CA THR A 380 35.92 -1.52 -7.37
C THR A 380 35.65 -1.09 -5.94
N GLY A 381 34.45 -1.35 -5.44
CA GLY A 381 34.05 -0.75 -4.18
C GLY A 381 32.67 -1.11 -3.70
N ILE A 382 32.25 -0.41 -2.64
CA ILE A 382 30.99 -0.64 -1.96
C ILE A 382 30.00 0.43 -2.43
N ARG A 383 28.86 -0.02 -2.96
CA ARG A 383 27.72 0.83 -3.29
C ARG A 383 26.67 0.74 -2.20
N LEU A 384 26.34 1.87 -1.57
CA LEU A 384 25.36 1.96 -0.49
C LEU A 384 24.12 2.70 -0.99
N ILE A 385 22.98 2.01 -0.99
CA ILE A 385 21.69 2.57 -1.43
C ILE A 385 20.82 2.86 -0.23
N PHE A 386 20.48 4.12 -0.01
CA PHE A 386 19.69 4.58 1.12
C PHE A 386 18.22 4.72 0.72
N ARG A 387 17.38 3.78 1.18
CA ARG A 387 15.93 3.83 0.98
C ARG A 387 15.21 4.33 2.23
N THR A 388 14.54 5.47 2.12
CA THR A 388 13.74 6.03 3.20
C THR A 388 12.27 5.71 3.00
N PHE A 389 11.65 5.05 3.98
CA PHE A 389 10.24 4.69 3.95
C PHE A 389 9.62 4.94 5.31
N GLY A 390 8.33 5.29 5.33
CA GLY A 390 7.64 5.50 6.58
C GLY A 390 6.19 5.10 6.60
N LYS A 391 5.76 4.74 7.81
CA LYS A 391 4.38 4.44 8.20
C LYS A 391 3.99 5.46 9.25
N GLY A 392 3.11 6.37 8.86
CA GLY A 392 2.51 7.36 9.74
C GLY A 392 1.13 6.92 10.20
N TRP A 393 0.74 7.27 11.42
CA TRP A 393 -0.65 7.12 11.86
C TRP A 393 -1.14 8.29 12.70
N LYS A 394 -2.44 8.55 12.60
CA LYS A 394 -3.15 9.54 13.42
C LYS A 394 -4.52 8.98 13.81
N PHE A 395 -4.97 9.31 15.01
CA PHE A 395 -6.37 9.09 15.39
C PHE A 395 -7.30 9.87 14.44
N SER A 396 -8.29 9.19 13.86
CA SER A 396 -9.28 9.83 12.98
C SER A 396 -10.69 9.50 13.46
N PHE A 397 -11.43 10.53 13.87
CA PHE A 397 -12.82 10.39 14.26
C PHE A 397 -13.69 9.85 13.11
N THR A 398 -13.43 10.28 11.87
CA THR A 398 -14.13 9.79 10.68
C THR A 398 -13.95 8.28 10.50
N GLN A 399 -12.74 7.78 10.70
CA GLN A 399 -12.46 6.35 10.60
C GLN A 399 -13.17 5.57 11.71
N LEU A 400 -13.18 6.09 12.93
CA LEU A 400 -13.93 5.50 14.04
C LEU A 400 -15.43 5.40 13.73
N VAL A 401 -16.05 6.48 13.21
CA VAL A 401 -17.47 6.47 12.82
C VAL A 401 -17.75 5.44 11.73
N PHE A 402 -16.86 5.31 10.74
CA PHE A 402 -16.98 4.30 9.68
C PHE A 402 -16.90 2.86 10.23
N VAL A 403 -15.99 2.60 11.17
CA VAL A 403 -15.90 1.29 11.83
C VAL A 403 -17.14 1.01 12.69
N LEU A 404 -17.67 2.03 13.39
CA LEU A 404 -18.88 1.88 14.18
C LEU A 404 -20.13 1.64 13.32
N SER A 405 -20.25 2.29 12.14
CA SER A 405 -21.39 2.09 11.25
C SER A 405 -21.38 0.69 10.62
N THR A 406 -20.22 0.23 10.16
CA THR A 406 -20.04 -1.13 9.63
C THR A 406 -20.25 -2.19 10.70
N ALA A 407 -19.81 -1.93 11.94
CA ALA A 407 -20.08 -2.77 13.10
C ALA A 407 -21.58 -2.93 13.39
N LEU A 408 -22.35 -1.83 13.38
CA LEU A 408 -23.80 -1.86 13.55
C LEU A 408 -24.50 -2.64 12.43
N ALA A 409 -24.04 -2.49 11.19
CA ALA A 409 -24.53 -3.27 10.06
C ALA A 409 -24.27 -4.77 10.26
N LEU A 410 -23.07 -5.16 10.72
CA LEU A 410 -22.74 -6.57 10.97
C LEU A 410 -23.60 -7.17 12.11
N LEU A 411 -23.91 -6.39 13.15
CA LEU A 411 -24.77 -6.83 14.25
C LEU A 411 -26.21 -7.14 13.79
N SER A 412 -26.67 -6.56 12.68
CA SER A 412 -28.00 -6.85 12.12
C SER A 412 -28.14 -8.29 11.61
N ILE A 413 -27.02 -9.01 11.41
CA ILE A 413 -27.01 -10.41 10.97
C ILE A 413 -27.37 -11.36 12.11
N ALA A 414 -27.09 -10.99 13.38
CA ALA A 414 -27.40 -11.83 14.54
C ALA A 414 -28.88 -12.28 14.62
N PRO A 415 -29.88 -11.40 14.49
CA PRO A 415 -31.29 -11.82 14.49
C PRO A 415 -31.64 -12.68 13.27
N PHE A 416 -31.01 -12.47 12.11
CA PHE A 416 -31.23 -13.31 10.93
C PHE A 416 -30.72 -14.75 11.14
N ILE A 417 -29.54 -14.90 11.75
CA ILE A 417 -29.01 -16.22 12.11
C ILE A 417 -29.90 -16.88 13.17
N THR A 418 -30.25 -16.13 14.21
CA THR A 418 -31.15 -16.61 15.27
C THR A 418 -32.49 -17.06 14.70
N ASP A 419 -33.03 -16.32 13.74
CA ASP A 419 -34.25 -16.65 13.02
C ASP A 419 -34.14 -17.97 12.23
N LYS A 420 -33.01 -18.21 11.57
CA LYS A 420 -32.75 -19.48 10.88
C LYS A 420 -32.62 -20.64 11.87
N ILE A 421 -31.92 -20.43 12.98
CA ILE A 421 -31.79 -21.41 14.08
C ILE A 421 -33.16 -21.76 14.66
N MET A 422 -33.97 -20.75 14.97
CA MET A 422 -35.32 -20.92 15.52
C MET A 422 -36.22 -21.79 14.62
N LEU A 423 -36.18 -21.56 13.31
CA LEU A 423 -37.06 -22.24 12.36
C LEU A 423 -36.57 -23.63 11.94
N HIS A 424 -35.26 -23.88 11.94
CA HIS A 424 -34.70 -25.12 11.39
C HIS A 424 -34.11 -26.05 12.44
N LEU A 425 -33.49 -25.51 13.50
CA LEU A 425 -32.67 -26.28 14.44
C LEU A 425 -33.41 -26.58 15.76
N MET A 426 -34.29 -25.70 16.23
CA MET A 426 -34.93 -25.88 17.53
C MET A 426 -36.01 -26.98 17.55
N PRO A 427 -36.13 -27.75 18.65
CA PRO A 427 -37.09 -28.84 18.76
C PRO A 427 -38.56 -28.37 18.71
N GLU A 428 -38.87 -27.19 19.24
CA GLU A 428 -40.22 -26.59 19.23
C GLU A 428 -40.55 -25.79 17.94
N LYS A 429 -39.86 -26.03 16.81
CA LYS A 429 -40.03 -25.27 15.56
C LYS A 429 -41.47 -25.21 15.02
N SER A 430 -42.29 -26.24 15.26
CA SER A 430 -43.70 -26.29 14.84
C SER A 430 -44.54 -25.21 15.51
N LYS A 431 -44.18 -24.77 16.72
CA LYS A 431 -44.84 -23.72 17.49
C LYS A 431 -44.40 -22.33 17.04
N TYR A 432 -43.14 -22.17 16.61
CA TYR A 432 -42.57 -20.88 16.19
C TYR A 432 -42.95 -20.46 14.76
N ARG A 433 -43.14 -21.43 13.85
CA ARG A 433 -43.47 -21.18 12.44
C ARG A 433 -44.76 -20.37 12.24
N PRO A 434 -45.93 -20.75 12.79
CA PRO A 434 -47.18 -20.00 12.59
C PRO A 434 -47.20 -18.63 13.27
N LEU A 435 -46.34 -18.41 14.27
CA LEU A 435 -46.22 -17.11 14.96
C LEU A 435 -45.45 -16.08 14.12
N LYS A 436 -44.55 -16.55 13.24
CA LYS A 436 -43.72 -15.70 12.40
C LYS A 436 -44.27 -15.57 10.98
N GLU A 437 -44.68 -16.68 10.40
CA GLU A 437 -45.35 -16.75 9.10
C GLU A 437 -46.85 -16.84 9.38
N LYS A 438 -47.53 -15.70 9.31
CA LYS A 438 -48.98 -15.75 9.08
C LYS A 438 -49.13 -16.15 7.63
N THR A 439 -49.50 -17.40 7.37
CA THR A 439 -50.06 -17.77 6.07
C THR A 439 -51.26 -16.87 5.88
N SER A 440 -51.10 -15.79 5.10
CA SER A 440 -52.24 -15.12 4.53
C SER A 440 -52.88 -16.17 3.65
N LEU A 441 -53.91 -16.83 4.17
CA LEU A 441 -54.93 -17.41 3.32
C LEU A 441 -55.28 -16.28 2.37
N THR A 442 -55.00 -16.48 1.09
CA THR A 442 -55.37 -15.51 0.06
C THR A 442 -56.85 -15.19 0.29
N THR A 443 -57.29 -13.94 0.13
CA THR A 443 -58.72 -13.58 0.31
C THR A 443 -59.67 -14.54 -0.43
N GLN A 444 -59.19 -15.18 -1.50
CA GLN A 444 -59.81 -16.30 -2.21
C GLN A 444 -60.07 -17.58 -1.38
N GLU A 445 -59.16 -18.00 -0.50
CA GLU A 445 -59.35 -19.19 0.35
C GLU A 445 -60.31 -18.91 1.51
N LEU A 446 -60.37 -17.66 1.99
CA LEU A 446 -61.35 -17.20 2.98
C LEU A 446 -62.75 -17.10 2.36
N ASP A 447 -62.86 -16.58 1.13
CA ASP A 447 -64.11 -16.55 0.37
C ASP A 447 -64.61 -17.95 0.00
N GLU A 448 -63.71 -18.88 -0.38
CA GLU A 448 -64.09 -20.28 -0.64
C GLU A 448 -64.57 -20.99 0.63
N LYS A 449 -63.93 -20.75 1.78
CA LYS A 449 -64.34 -21.34 3.04
C LYS A 449 -65.67 -20.78 3.51
N ALA A 450 -65.88 -19.46 3.41
CA ALA A 450 -67.15 -18.81 3.67
C ALA A 450 -68.26 -19.30 2.73
N ARG A 451 -67.97 -19.53 1.44
CA ARG A 451 -68.92 -20.12 0.48
C ARG A 451 -69.30 -21.55 0.83
N ARG A 452 -68.34 -22.39 1.25
CA ARG A 452 -68.61 -23.77 1.70
C ARG A 452 -69.45 -23.80 2.98
N ASP A 453 -69.17 -22.90 3.92
CA ASP A 453 -69.94 -22.80 5.16
C ASP A 453 -71.39 -22.32 4.89
N LEU A 454 -71.58 -21.37 3.96
CA LEU A 454 -72.91 -20.94 3.49
C LEU A 454 -73.69 -22.03 2.74
N THR A 455 -73.03 -22.85 1.92
CA THR A 455 -73.70 -23.94 1.19
C THR A 455 -74.13 -25.08 2.13
N ASN A 456 -73.37 -25.35 3.17
CA ASN A 456 -73.74 -26.33 4.20
C ASN A 456 -74.89 -25.85 5.10
N LEU A 457 -74.97 -24.54 5.37
CA LEU A 457 -76.09 -23.92 6.11
C LEU A 457 -77.39 -23.83 5.31
N GLY A 458 -77.31 -23.75 3.98
CA GLY A 458 -78.48 -23.84 3.09
C GLY A 458 -79.04 -25.26 3.01
N ARG A 459 -78.16 -26.26 2.86
CA ARG A 459 -78.56 -27.66 2.73
C ARG A 459 -79.23 -28.25 3.98
N GLY A 460 -78.98 -27.68 5.17
CA GLY A 460 -79.66 -28.05 6.41
C GLY A 460 -81.07 -27.44 6.57
N ARG A 461 -81.43 -26.41 5.81
CA ARG A 461 -82.72 -25.70 5.93
C ARG A 461 -83.81 -26.25 4.99
N ASP A 462 -83.39 -26.99 3.97
CA ASP A 462 -84.27 -27.62 3.00
C ASP A 462 -84.78 -29.01 3.45
N GLU A 463 -84.15 -29.63 4.46
CA GLU A 463 -84.65 -30.88 5.07
C GLU A 463 -85.72 -30.65 6.16
N GLU A 464 -85.82 -29.44 6.74
CA GLU A 464 -86.80 -29.12 7.80
C GLU A 464 -88.08 -28.44 7.26
N SER A 465 -88.03 -27.84 6.07
CA SER A 465 -89.20 -27.19 5.44
C SER A 465 -90.03 -28.12 4.52
N VAL A 466 -89.54 -29.32 4.20
CA VAL A 466 -90.26 -30.32 3.36
C VAL A 466 -91.08 -31.32 4.21
N ARG A 467 -91.04 -31.24 5.55
CA ARG A 467 -91.86 -32.09 6.44
C ARG A 467 -93.17 -31.46 6.96
N LEU A 468 -93.47 -30.21 6.61
CA LEU A 468 -94.64 -29.47 7.15
C LEU A 468 -95.76 -29.19 6.12
N THR A 469 -95.72 -29.78 4.92
CA THR A 469 -96.77 -29.64 3.89
C THR A 469 -97.36 -30.98 3.43
N ALA A 470 -97.31 -32.01 4.27
CA ALA A 470 -97.94 -33.32 4.02
C ALA A 470 -98.78 -33.79 5.21
N ALA A 471 -99.87 -33.07 5.50
CA ALA A 471 -101.05 -33.50 6.27
C ALA A 471 -102.04 -32.30 6.26
N GLY A 472 -103.28 -32.35 5.79
CA GLY A 472 -104.13 -33.34 5.16
C GLY A 472 -105.48 -32.65 4.91
N ASP A 473 -106.08 -32.86 3.74
CA ASP A 473 -107.51 -32.68 3.48
C ASP A 473 -108.22 -33.99 3.87
N ASP A 474 -109.33 -33.90 4.60
CA ASP A 474 -110.49 -34.83 4.76
C ASP A 474 -111.15 -34.46 6.12
N PHE A 475 -112.24 -33.68 6.16
CA PHE A 475 -113.64 -34.01 5.87
C PHE A 475 -114.29 -35.01 6.85
N ASP A 476 -115.13 -34.45 7.72
CA ASP A 476 -116.38 -34.88 8.38
C ASP A 476 -116.69 -36.34 8.84
N ASP A 477 -117.42 -36.34 9.96
CA ASP A 477 -118.50 -37.23 10.43
C ASP A 477 -118.21 -38.66 10.92
N ASP A 478 -118.47 -38.88 12.21
CA ASP A 478 -119.63 -39.70 12.67
C ASP A 478 -119.75 -39.69 14.21
N GLY A 479 -120.99 -39.57 14.71
CA GLY A 479 -121.56 -40.42 15.78
C GLY A 479 -121.12 -40.23 17.23
#